data_AF-A0A1Y3BF54-F1
#
_entry.id   AF-A0A1Y3BF54-F1
#
_cell.length_a   1.000
_cell.length_b   1.000
_cell.length_c   1.000
_cell.angle_alpha   90.00
_cell.angle_beta   90.00
_cell.angle_gamma   90.00
#
_symmetry.space_group_name_H-M   'P 1'
#
loop_
_entity.id
_entity.type
_entity.pdbx_description
1 polymer ?
#
loop_
_entity_poly.entity_id
_entity_poly.type
_entity_poly.pdbx_seq_one_letter_code
_entity_poly.pdbx_strand_id
1 'polypeptide(L)'
;MGFPAETLERIYRNNINEVVKFFEEKHKDHYKIYNLCSETKRRYDISKFKGMVVEQYSFQDHNPPPFYMLREFCESLHKWLISDANNVAAIHCKAGKGRTGLMICAYLVYTGKCIDEQGKFITIDNSDAALDYYGRQRTRDLKGVTIPSQKRYVHYFEYLVKHNLEYRPSHLRLTSLILTSIPVNNGGAYTLI
;
A
#
# COMPACT_ATOMS: atom_id res chain seq x y z
N MET A 1 -5.06 -5.43 5.24
CA MET A 1 -5.21 -6.87 5.59
C MET A 1 -4.39 -7.77 4.66
N GLY A 2 -4.31 -9.08 4.96
CA GLY A 2 -3.77 -10.08 4.03
C GLY A 2 -4.79 -10.51 2.97
N PHE A 3 -4.34 -11.27 1.97
CA PHE A 3 -5.19 -11.73 0.86
C PHE A 3 -6.37 -12.61 1.35
N PRO A 4 -7.62 -12.30 0.97
CA PRO A 4 -8.78 -13.17 1.22
C PRO A 4 -8.78 -14.34 0.22
N ALA A 5 -8.36 -15.51 0.68
CA ALA A 5 -8.17 -16.70 -0.15
C ALA A 5 -9.46 -17.53 -0.30
N GLU A 6 -9.70 -18.03 -1.50
CA GLU A 6 -10.81 -18.95 -1.82
C GLU A 6 -10.39 -20.41 -1.87
N THR A 7 -9.15 -20.66 -2.30
CA THR A 7 -8.61 -22.00 -2.55
C THR A 7 -7.88 -22.55 -1.32
N LEU A 8 -7.08 -23.61 -1.49
CA LEU A 8 -6.27 -24.23 -0.43
C LEU A 8 -5.40 -23.23 0.35
N GLU A 9 -5.07 -22.08 -0.24
CA GLU A 9 -4.35 -21.01 0.46
C GLU A 9 -5.09 -20.50 1.71
N ARG A 10 -6.40 -20.74 1.86
CA ARG A 10 -7.20 -20.42 3.06
C ARG A 10 -6.71 -21.10 4.35
N ILE A 11 -5.90 -22.15 4.24
CA ILE A 11 -5.36 -22.88 5.40
C ILE A 11 -4.31 -22.03 6.15
N TYR A 12 -3.57 -21.20 5.41
CA TYR A 12 -2.49 -20.37 5.97
C TYR A 12 -2.69 -18.86 5.69
N ARG A 13 -3.82 -18.48 5.10
CA ARG A 13 -4.26 -17.10 4.84
C ARG A 13 -5.71 -16.91 5.30
N ASN A 14 -6.18 -15.68 5.23
CA ASN A 14 -7.55 -15.35 5.58
C ASN A 14 -8.53 -16.06 4.62
N ASN A 15 -9.44 -16.86 5.16
CA ASN A 15 -10.56 -17.41 4.41
C ASN A 15 -11.50 -16.27 3.98
N ILE A 16 -11.83 -16.15 2.69
CA ILE A 16 -12.70 -15.07 2.19
C ILE A 16 -14.06 -15.03 2.90
N ASN A 17 -14.63 -16.18 3.25
CA ASN A 17 -15.95 -16.24 3.89
C ASN A 17 -15.91 -15.62 5.29
N GLU A 18 -14.82 -15.83 6.03
CA GLU A 18 -14.60 -15.20 7.34
C GLU A 18 -14.33 -13.71 7.21
N VAL A 19 -13.63 -13.29 6.15
CA VAL A 19 -13.42 -11.86 5.86
C VAL A 19 -14.74 -11.17 5.54
N VAL A 20 -15.58 -11.77 4.70
CA VAL A 20 -16.92 -11.27 4.40
C VAL A 20 -17.75 -11.22 5.67
N LYS A 21 -17.82 -12.32 6.44
CA LYS A 21 -18.53 -12.37 7.71
C LYS A 21 -18.10 -11.25 8.67
N PHE A 22 -16.80 -11.04 8.82
CA PHE A 22 -16.25 -9.95 9.65
C PHE A 22 -16.78 -8.57 9.23
N PHE A 23 -16.72 -8.25 7.93
CA PHE A 23 -17.21 -6.95 7.45
C PHE A 23 -18.72 -6.81 7.57
N GLU A 24 -19.47 -7.88 7.31
CA GLU A 24 -20.92 -7.89 7.43
C GLU A 24 -21.41 -7.77 8.88
N GLU A 25 -20.65 -8.27 9.85
CA GLU A 25 -20.97 -8.14 11.28
C GLU A 25 -20.53 -6.80 11.87
N LYS A 26 -19.44 -6.20 11.38
CA LYS A 26 -18.82 -5.01 11.99
C LYS A 26 -19.08 -3.71 11.24
N HIS A 27 -19.23 -3.77 9.93
CA HIS A 27 -19.23 -2.61 9.04
C HIS A 27 -20.24 -2.78 7.89
N LYS A 28 -21.36 -3.46 8.12
CA LYS A 28 -22.37 -3.74 7.10
C LYS A 28 -22.70 -2.48 6.29
N ASP A 29 -22.68 -2.59 4.96
CA ASP A 29 -22.95 -1.50 4.01
C ASP A 29 -21.97 -0.29 4.07
N HIS A 30 -20.94 -0.35 4.93
CA HIS A 30 -19.99 0.73 5.20
C HIS A 30 -18.52 0.33 4.98
N TYR A 31 -18.24 -0.68 4.16
CA TYR A 31 -16.86 -1.07 3.83
C TYR A 31 -16.56 -1.04 2.32
N LYS A 32 -15.34 -0.67 1.97
CA LYS A 32 -14.82 -0.74 0.60
C LYS A 32 -13.49 -1.47 0.58
N ILE A 33 -13.29 -2.34 -0.41
CA ILE A 33 -12.08 -3.16 -0.52
C ILE A 33 -11.17 -2.58 -1.61
N TYR A 34 -9.86 -2.50 -1.32
CA TYR A 34 -8.83 -2.12 -2.29
C TYR A 34 -7.85 -3.27 -2.48
N ASN A 35 -7.86 -3.86 -3.68
CA ASN A 35 -6.98 -4.97 -4.05
C ASN A 35 -5.75 -4.46 -4.82
N LEU A 36 -4.56 -4.62 -4.23
CA LEU A 36 -3.29 -4.19 -4.81
C LEU A 36 -2.57 -5.28 -5.62
N CYS A 37 -3.14 -6.49 -5.70
CA CYS A 37 -2.50 -7.61 -6.39
C CYS A 37 -2.61 -7.48 -7.92
N SER A 38 -1.49 -7.52 -8.63
CA SER A 38 -1.46 -7.65 -10.09
C SER A 38 -1.55 -9.10 -10.55
N GLU A 39 -1.26 -10.05 -9.66
CA GLU A 39 -1.17 -11.46 -9.98
C GLU A 39 -2.57 -12.05 -10.26
N THR A 40 -2.76 -12.71 -11.41
CA THR A 40 -4.07 -13.28 -11.81
C THR A 40 -4.63 -14.26 -10.77
N LYS A 41 -3.77 -15.06 -10.15
CA LYS A 41 -4.12 -15.98 -9.05
C LYS A 41 -4.57 -15.30 -7.75
N ARG A 42 -4.58 -13.96 -7.73
CA ARG A 42 -4.98 -13.11 -6.60
C ARG A 42 -6.21 -12.26 -6.94
N ARG A 43 -6.96 -12.69 -7.96
CA ARG A 43 -8.34 -12.30 -8.17
C ARG A 43 -9.23 -13.31 -7.42
N TYR A 44 -10.34 -12.82 -6.89
CA TYR A 44 -11.37 -13.60 -6.21
C TYR A 44 -12.72 -13.11 -6.72
N ASP A 45 -13.76 -13.89 -6.48
CA ASP A 45 -15.12 -13.48 -6.82
C ASP A 45 -15.56 -12.30 -5.94
N ILE A 46 -15.57 -11.10 -6.54
CA ILE A 46 -15.94 -9.87 -5.85
C ILE A 46 -17.42 -9.85 -5.43
N SER A 47 -18.28 -10.67 -6.07
CA SER A 47 -19.70 -10.74 -5.72
C SER A 47 -19.93 -11.24 -4.28
N LYS A 48 -18.94 -11.92 -3.70
CA LYS A 48 -18.97 -12.37 -2.30
C LYS A 48 -19.02 -11.24 -1.28
N PHE A 49 -18.61 -10.03 -1.66
CA PHE A 49 -18.73 -8.84 -0.83
C PHE A 49 -20.11 -8.17 -0.95
N LYS A 50 -21.15 -8.94 -1.30
CA LYS A 50 -22.58 -8.57 -1.23
C LYS A 50 -22.95 -7.21 -1.85
N GLY A 51 -22.31 -6.88 -2.97
CA GLY A 51 -22.55 -5.61 -3.68
C GLY A 51 -21.67 -4.44 -3.23
N MET A 52 -20.81 -4.63 -2.23
CA MET A 52 -19.81 -3.64 -1.85
C MET A 52 -18.74 -3.49 -2.93
N VAL A 53 -18.20 -2.27 -3.02
CA VAL A 53 -17.24 -1.90 -4.06
C VAL A 53 -15.86 -2.50 -3.77
N VAL A 54 -15.29 -3.14 -4.79
CA VAL A 54 -13.88 -3.60 -4.79
C VAL A 54 -13.13 -2.85 -5.89
N GLU A 55 -12.21 -1.97 -5.50
CA GLU A 55 -11.35 -1.25 -6.45
C GLU A 55 -9.99 -1.94 -6.62
N GLN A 56 -9.48 -1.90 -7.84
CA GLN A 56 -8.24 -2.55 -8.21
C GLN A 56 -7.15 -1.51 -8.53
N TYR A 57 -6.12 -1.47 -7.69
CA TYR A 57 -4.91 -0.66 -7.87
C TYR A 57 -3.70 -1.59 -7.94
N SER A 58 -3.63 -2.35 -9.03
CA SER A 58 -2.72 -3.49 -9.16
C SER A 58 -1.29 -3.10 -9.51
N PHE A 59 -0.33 -3.58 -8.72
CA PHE A 59 1.10 -3.48 -9.05
C PHE A 59 1.91 -4.68 -8.53
N GLN A 60 3.06 -4.89 -9.15
CA GLN A 60 3.91 -6.08 -8.96
C GLN A 60 4.39 -6.23 -7.51
N ASP A 61 4.51 -7.48 -7.06
CA ASP A 61 5.04 -7.78 -5.74
C ASP A 61 6.47 -7.25 -5.59
N HIS A 62 6.82 -6.76 -4.41
CA HIS A 62 8.14 -6.18 -4.08
C HIS A 62 8.55 -4.92 -4.89
N ASN A 63 7.66 -4.37 -5.71
CA ASN A 63 7.89 -3.15 -6.48
C ASN A 63 7.02 -1.99 -5.96
N PRO A 64 7.37 -0.73 -6.27
CA PRO A 64 6.43 0.39 -6.16
C PRO A 64 5.40 0.38 -7.31
N PRO A 65 4.24 1.06 -7.16
CA PRO A 65 3.25 1.21 -8.24
C PRO A 65 3.75 2.19 -9.31
N PRO A 66 3.08 2.28 -10.48
CA PRO A 66 3.17 3.48 -11.31
C PRO A 66 2.89 4.74 -10.49
N PHE A 67 3.68 5.79 -10.67
CA PHE A 67 3.68 6.91 -9.72
C PHE A 67 2.33 7.68 -9.67
N TYR A 68 1.65 7.83 -10.81
CA TYR A 68 0.32 8.47 -10.88
C TYR A 68 -0.72 7.79 -9.99
N MET A 69 -0.60 6.47 -9.81
CA MET A 69 -1.54 5.62 -9.08
C MET A 69 -1.66 6.04 -7.60
N LEU A 70 -0.62 6.63 -7.02
CA LEU A 70 -0.64 7.07 -5.63
C LEU A 70 -1.69 8.15 -5.40
N ARG A 71 -1.77 9.14 -6.31
CA ARG A 71 -2.74 10.23 -6.21
C ARG A 71 -4.16 9.72 -6.43
N GLU A 72 -4.39 8.95 -7.49
CA GLU A 72 -5.70 8.38 -7.80
C GLU A 72 -6.23 7.50 -6.66
N PHE A 73 -5.37 6.69 -6.06
CA PHE A 73 -5.73 5.88 -4.89
C PHE A 73 -6.09 6.75 -3.70
N CYS A 74 -5.27 7.76 -3.37
CA CYS A 74 -5.51 8.63 -2.23
C CYS A 74 -6.83 9.39 -2.38
N GLU A 75 -7.13 9.89 -3.58
CA GLU A 75 -8.38 10.61 -3.88
C GLU A 75 -9.61 9.70 -3.78
N SER A 76 -9.55 8.47 -4.34
CA SER A 76 -10.63 7.49 -4.19
C SER A 76 -10.86 7.12 -2.73
N LEU A 77 -9.78 6.84 -2.00
CA LEU A 77 -9.85 6.48 -0.58
C LEU A 77 -10.39 7.63 0.27
N HIS A 78 -9.89 8.85 0.05
CA HIS A 78 -10.36 10.03 0.76
C HIS A 78 -11.85 10.23 0.55
N LYS A 79 -12.30 10.23 -0.71
CA LYS A 79 -13.71 10.40 -1.09
C LYS A 79 -14.63 9.38 -0.41
N TRP A 80 -14.21 8.12 -0.33
CA TRP A 80 -14.98 7.08 0.34
C TRP A 80 -15.05 7.29 1.87
N LEU A 81 -13.93 7.62 2.50
CA LEU A 81 -13.88 7.76 3.96
C LEU A 81 -14.63 8.99 4.45
N ILE A 82 -14.69 10.07 3.66
CA ILE A 82 -15.42 11.29 4.05
C ILE A 82 -16.91 11.25 3.70
N SER A 83 -17.38 10.29 2.90
CA SER A 83 -18.79 10.26 2.48
C SER A 83 -19.74 9.80 3.59
N ASP A 84 -19.25 9.06 4.57
CA ASP A 84 -19.99 8.64 5.76
C ASP A 84 -19.01 8.39 6.91
N ALA A 85 -19.34 8.83 8.13
CA ALA A 85 -18.46 8.67 9.30
C ALA A 85 -18.26 7.21 9.73
N ASN A 86 -19.15 6.30 9.32
CA ASN A 86 -19.04 4.86 9.58
C ASN A 86 -18.20 4.14 8.52
N ASN A 87 -17.84 4.81 7.41
CA ASN A 87 -17.14 4.16 6.32
C ASN A 87 -15.74 3.72 6.71
N VAL A 88 -15.42 2.47 6.37
CA VAL A 88 -14.10 1.88 6.53
C VAL A 88 -13.55 1.40 5.18
N ALA A 89 -12.22 1.36 5.07
CA ALA A 89 -11.54 0.87 3.89
C ALA A 89 -10.60 -0.28 4.24
N ALA A 90 -10.67 -1.37 3.48
CA ALA A 90 -9.81 -2.53 3.65
C ALA A 90 -8.85 -2.66 2.48
N ILE A 91 -7.61 -2.22 2.70
CA ILE A 91 -6.56 -2.27 1.69
C ILE A 91 -5.76 -3.56 1.87
N HIS A 92 -5.57 -4.32 0.80
CA HIS A 92 -4.85 -5.58 0.87
C HIS A 92 -3.95 -5.84 -0.34
N CYS A 93 -2.91 -6.63 -0.11
CA CYS A 93 -2.11 -7.25 -1.16
C CYS A 93 -2.05 -8.75 -0.87
N LYS A 94 -0.88 -9.36 -1.08
CA LYS A 94 -0.60 -10.74 -0.64
C LYS A 94 -0.50 -10.82 0.89
N ALA A 95 0.54 -10.26 1.51
CA ALA A 95 0.77 -10.36 2.96
C ALA A 95 0.18 -9.18 3.76
N GLY A 96 -0.25 -8.11 3.08
CA GLY A 96 -0.62 -6.86 3.73
C GLY A 96 0.58 -6.20 4.41
N LYS A 97 1.75 -6.21 3.76
CA LYS A 97 3.03 -5.71 4.31
C LYS A 97 3.56 -4.53 3.49
N GLY A 98 4.44 -4.78 2.50
CA GLY A 98 5.09 -3.72 1.71
C GLY A 98 4.14 -2.92 0.80
N ARG A 99 3.45 -3.57 -0.16
CA ARG A 99 2.52 -2.90 -1.10
C ARG A 99 1.43 -2.12 -0.36
N THR A 100 0.76 -2.80 0.58
CA THR A 100 -0.28 -2.19 1.42
C THR A 100 0.26 -1.03 2.25
N GLY A 101 1.45 -1.19 2.84
CA GLY A 101 2.09 -0.13 3.61
C GLY A 101 2.42 1.09 2.78
N LEU A 102 2.95 0.90 1.58
CA LEU A 102 3.25 1.99 0.66
C LEU A 102 1.99 2.84 0.39
N MET A 103 0.88 2.21 -0.02
CA MET A 103 -0.35 2.92 -0.34
C MET A 103 -0.98 3.60 0.90
N ILE A 104 -0.96 2.94 2.06
CA ILE A 104 -1.46 3.54 3.31
C ILE A 104 -0.58 4.72 3.71
N CYS A 105 0.75 4.59 3.68
CA CYS A 105 1.67 5.67 4.04
C CYS A 105 1.51 6.87 3.09
N ALA A 106 1.29 6.63 1.80
CA ALA A 106 0.96 7.69 0.85
C ALA A 106 -0.33 8.43 1.27
N TYR A 107 -1.37 7.71 1.71
CA TYR A 107 -2.61 8.33 2.19
C TYR A 107 -2.46 9.10 3.52
N LEU A 108 -1.65 8.58 4.44
CA LEU A 108 -1.33 9.28 5.70
C LEU A 108 -0.61 10.60 5.42
N VAL A 109 0.33 10.60 4.46
CA VAL A 109 0.99 11.83 3.99
C VAL A 109 0.01 12.75 3.25
N TYR A 110 -0.88 12.21 2.42
CA TYR A 110 -1.89 12.97 1.68
C TYR A 110 -2.83 13.76 2.60
N THR A 111 -3.25 13.15 3.72
CA THR A 111 -4.14 13.76 4.70
C THR A 111 -3.41 14.51 5.81
N GLY A 112 -2.13 14.22 6.02
CA GLY A 112 -1.28 14.79 7.07
C GLY A 112 -1.72 14.42 8.50
N LYS A 113 -2.64 13.46 8.66
CA LYS A 113 -3.25 13.12 9.96
C LYS A 113 -3.51 11.63 10.08
N CYS A 114 -3.49 11.13 11.32
CA CYS A 114 -3.99 9.81 11.66
C CYS A 114 -4.52 9.77 13.09
N ILE A 115 -4.92 8.58 13.55
CA ILE A 115 -5.40 8.34 14.90
C ILE A 115 -4.40 7.44 15.61
N ASP A 116 -4.01 7.78 16.84
CA ASP A 116 -3.15 6.94 17.66
C ASP A 116 -3.89 5.77 18.32
N GLU A 117 -3.17 4.96 19.10
CA GLU A 117 -3.71 3.77 19.78
C GLU A 117 -4.78 4.13 20.84
N GLN A 118 -4.81 5.38 21.28
CA GLN A 118 -5.74 5.92 22.26
C GLN A 118 -6.95 6.59 21.60
N GLY A 119 -7.03 6.60 20.26
CA GLY A 119 -8.15 7.23 19.54
C GLY A 119 -7.98 8.73 19.34
N LYS A 120 -6.80 9.30 19.61
CA LYS A 120 -6.55 10.74 19.45
C LYS A 120 -6.00 11.05 18.07
N PHE A 121 -6.47 12.16 17.48
CA PHE A 121 -5.91 12.69 16.25
C PHE A 121 -4.47 13.18 16.46
N ILE A 122 -3.56 12.67 15.63
CA ILE A 122 -2.16 13.07 15.59
C ILE A 122 -1.78 13.51 14.17
N THR A 123 -0.74 14.33 14.08
CA THR A 123 -0.23 14.86 12.81
C THR A 123 0.85 13.92 12.26
N ILE A 124 0.87 13.77 10.93
CA ILE A 124 1.91 13.06 10.19
C ILE A 124 2.75 14.12 9.46
N ASP A 125 3.91 14.45 10.05
CA ASP A 125 4.72 15.58 9.58
C ASP A 125 5.50 15.28 8.29
N ASN A 126 5.85 14.02 8.05
CA ASN A 126 6.63 13.58 6.91
C ASN A 126 6.41 12.09 6.59
N SER A 127 6.98 11.62 5.48
CA SER A 127 6.85 10.22 5.07
C SER A 127 7.49 9.23 6.04
N ASP A 128 8.59 9.60 6.73
CA ASP A 128 9.23 8.70 7.71
C ASP A 128 8.30 8.45 8.90
N ALA A 129 7.63 9.49 9.40
CA ALA A 129 6.62 9.36 10.43
C ALA A 129 5.46 8.44 9.99
N ALA A 130 5.01 8.53 8.74
CA ALA A 130 3.99 7.65 8.18
C ALA A 130 4.46 6.18 8.10
N LEU A 131 5.69 5.96 7.62
CA LEU A 131 6.32 4.64 7.48
C LEU A 131 6.51 3.97 8.84
N ASP A 132 6.98 4.72 9.84
CA ASP A 132 7.20 4.26 11.20
C ASP A 132 5.87 3.95 11.91
N TYR A 133 4.87 4.84 11.76
CA TYR A 133 3.53 4.60 12.27
C TYR A 133 2.96 3.29 11.72
N TYR A 134 3.02 3.10 10.39
CA TYR A 134 2.55 1.86 9.78
C TYR A 134 3.34 0.63 10.27
N GLY A 135 4.66 0.76 10.42
CA GLY A 135 5.52 -0.29 10.97
C GLY A 135 5.08 -0.75 12.36
N ARG A 136 4.86 0.19 13.28
CA ARG A 136 4.35 -0.07 14.64
C ARG A 136 2.98 -0.72 14.63
N GLN A 137 2.03 -0.16 13.87
CA GLN A 137 0.65 -0.63 13.88
C GLN A 137 0.48 -1.99 13.19
N ARG A 138 1.28 -2.28 12.17
CA ARG A 138 1.09 -3.49 11.35
C ARG A 138 1.93 -4.68 11.79
N THR A 139 3.09 -4.45 12.41
CA THR A 139 4.11 -5.48 12.62
C THR A 139 4.66 -5.48 14.04
N ARG A 140 5.11 -6.64 14.52
CA ARG A 140 5.72 -6.78 15.86
C ARG A 140 7.20 -6.39 15.89
N ASP A 141 7.87 -6.49 14.75
CA ASP A 141 9.30 -6.22 14.57
C ASP A 141 9.58 -4.84 13.99
N LEU A 142 8.55 -3.98 13.89
CA LEU A 142 8.58 -2.65 13.27
C LEU A 142 8.90 -2.65 11.77
N LYS A 143 9.00 -3.82 11.14
CA LYS A 143 9.37 -3.95 9.73
C LYS A 143 8.12 -3.91 8.86
N GLY A 144 7.51 -2.75 8.70
CA GLY A 144 6.40 -2.51 7.77
C GLY A 144 6.87 -2.49 6.30
N VAL A 145 7.11 -1.29 5.76
CA VAL A 145 7.68 -1.09 4.42
C VAL A 145 9.20 -1.09 4.54
N THR A 146 9.86 -2.14 4.07
CA THR A 146 11.33 -2.28 4.21
C THR A 146 12.10 -2.07 2.91
N ILE A 147 11.44 -2.23 1.76
CA ILE A 147 12.09 -2.14 0.45
C ILE A 147 12.41 -0.67 0.13
N PRO A 148 13.68 -0.31 -0.15
CA PRO A 148 14.07 1.08 -0.38
C PRO A 148 13.29 1.76 -1.50
N SER A 149 13.03 1.05 -2.61
CA SER A 149 12.24 1.58 -3.73
C SER A 149 10.79 1.89 -3.34
N GLN A 150 10.21 1.14 -2.41
CA GLN A 150 8.85 1.40 -1.90
C GLN A 150 8.84 2.62 -0.98
N LYS A 151 9.80 2.73 -0.05
CA LYS A 151 9.97 3.92 0.80
C LYS A 151 10.17 5.18 -0.06
N ARG A 152 11.06 5.11 -1.06
CA ARG A 152 11.34 6.20 -2.00
C ARG A 152 10.08 6.78 -2.64
N TYR A 153 9.13 5.93 -3.01
CA TYR A 153 7.86 6.40 -3.60
C TYR A 153 7.00 7.17 -2.62
N VAL A 154 7.02 6.83 -1.33
CA VAL A 154 6.34 7.62 -0.28
C VAL A 154 7.01 8.97 -0.12
N HIS A 155 8.35 9.03 -0.08
CA HIS A 155 9.11 10.30 -0.04
C HIS A 155 8.83 11.17 -1.28
N TYR A 156 8.79 10.58 -2.47
CA TYR A 156 8.48 11.30 -3.70
C TYR A 156 7.06 11.88 -3.67
N PHE A 157 6.10 11.10 -3.15
CA PHE A 157 4.73 11.56 -3.06
C PHE A 157 4.54 12.65 -2.01
N GLU A 158 5.22 12.57 -0.86
CA GLU A 158 5.31 13.65 0.11
C GLU A 158 5.80 14.94 -0.53
N TYR A 159 6.87 14.86 -1.33
CA TYR A 159 7.40 16.03 -2.02
C TYR A 159 6.36 16.68 -2.92
N LEU A 160 5.60 15.89 -3.70
CA LEU A 160 4.51 16.43 -4.52
C LEU A 160 3.40 17.09 -3.69
N VAL A 161 2.97 16.43 -2.60
CA VAL A 161 1.87 16.93 -1.75
C VAL A 161 2.28 18.24 -1.06
N LYS A 162 3.47 18.28 -0.45
CA LYS A 162 3.96 19.47 0.28
C LYS A 162 4.14 20.70 -0.61
N HIS A 163 4.56 20.49 -1.86
CA HIS A 163 4.81 21.57 -2.81
C HIS A 163 3.62 21.83 -3.75
N ASN A 164 2.49 21.16 -3.54
CA ASN A 164 1.30 21.23 -4.40
C ASN A 164 1.63 21.04 -5.90
N LEU A 165 2.43 20.01 -6.19
CA LEU A 165 2.90 19.71 -7.54
C LEU A 165 2.07 18.60 -8.19
N GLU A 166 1.91 18.73 -9.50
CA GLU A 166 1.40 17.67 -10.38
C GLU A 166 2.56 16.86 -10.96
N TYR A 167 2.42 15.54 -10.96
CA TYR A 167 3.37 14.68 -11.67
C TYR A 167 3.21 14.85 -13.18
N ARG A 168 4.32 15.12 -13.87
CA ARG A 168 4.40 15.07 -15.33
C ARG A 168 5.55 14.15 -15.76
N PRO A 169 5.32 13.22 -16.69
CA PRO A 169 6.40 12.43 -17.25
C PRO A 169 7.47 13.33 -17.89
N SER A 170 8.73 13.09 -17.53
CA SER A 170 9.89 13.80 -18.10
C SER A 170 10.72 12.83 -18.92
N HIS A 171 10.97 13.20 -20.18
CA HIS A 171 11.86 12.43 -21.04
C HIS A 171 13.31 12.77 -20.73
N LEU A 172 14.08 11.78 -20.32
CA LEU A 172 15.50 11.89 -20.04
C LEU A 172 16.24 10.79 -20.80
N ARG A 173 17.48 11.08 -21.22
CA ARG A 173 18.39 10.07 -21.78
C ARG A 173 19.40 9.67 -20.70
N LEU A 174 19.44 8.40 -20.34
CA LEU A 174 20.49 7.87 -19.47
C LEU A 174 21.82 7.85 -20.26
N THR A 175 22.78 8.68 -19.87
CA THR A 175 24.06 8.81 -20.58
C THR A 175 25.16 7.92 -19.99
N SER A 176 25.15 7.74 -18.67
CA SER A 176 26.19 6.99 -17.96
C SER A 176 25.69 6.56 -16.58
N LEU A 177 26.24 5.45 -16.08
CA LEU A 177 26.13 5.02 -14.68
C LEU A 177 27.55 4.88 -14.13
N ILE A 178 27.80 5.47 -12.96
CA ILE A 178 29.09 5.38 -12.27
C ILE A 178 28.89 4.55 -11.01
N LEU A 179 29.58 3.41 -10.92
CA LEU A 179 29.69 2.63 -9.70
C LEU A 179 30.86 3.18 -8.88
N THR A 180 30.58 3.68 -7.67
CA THR A 180 31.61 4.27 -6.79
C THR A 180 32.51 3.23 -6.14
N SER A 181 32.07 1.97 -6.11
CA SER A 181 32.85 0.83 -5.65
C SER A 181 32.44 -0.42 -6.42
N ILE A 182 33.36 -1.38 -6.49
CA ILE A 182 33.06 -2.71 -7.03
C ILE A 182 32.29 -3.46 -5.94
N PRO A 183 31.10 -4.03 -6.24
CA PRO A 183 30.44 -4.93 -5.30
C PRO A 183 31.42 -6.03 -4.88
N VAL A 184 31.32 -6.52 -3.64
CA VAL A 184 32.08 -7.70 -3.20
C VAL A 184 31.09 -8.84 -3.03
N ASN A 185 31.24 -9.88 -3.84
CA ASN A 185 30.45 -11.10 -3.79
C ASN A 185 31.40 -12.17 -3.26
N ASN A 186 31.02 -12.79 -2.15
CA ASN A 186 31.84 -13.81 -1.49
C ASN A 186 31.92 -15.09 -2.37
N GLY A 187 32.76 -15.06 -3.42
CA GLY A 187 33.13 -16.23 -4.23
C GLY A 187 32.69 -16.26 -5.71
N GLY A 188 32.29 -15.15 -6.34
CA GLY A 188 31.91 -15.14 -7.76
C GLY A 188 32.62 -14.05 -8.56
N ALA A 189 33.18 -14.41 -9.73
CA ALA A 189 33.79 -13.47 -10.66
C ALA A 189 32.76 -12.46 -11.20
N TYR A 190 33.17 -11.20 -11.34
CA TYR A 190 32.37 -10.17 -12.00
C TYR A 190 32.67 -10.17 -13.49
N THR A 191 31.65 -10.38 -14.32
CA THR A 191 31.69 -9.97 -15.72
C THR A 191 30.95 -8.64 -15.81
N LEU A 192 31.69 -7.55 -16.02
CA LEU A 192 31.11 -6.31 -16.52
C LEU A 192 30.81 -6.57 -18.01
N ILE A 193 29.53 -6.52 -18.39
CA ILE A 193 29.08 -6.59 -19.78
C ILE A 193 29.23 -5.20 -20.41
#